data_AF-Q824V1-F1
#
_entry.id   AF-Q824V1-F1
#
_cell.length_a   1.000
_cell.length_b   1.000
_cell.length_c   1.000
_cell.angle_alpha   90.00
_cell.angle_beta   90.00
_cell.angle_gamma   90.00
#
_symmetry.space_group_name_H-M   'P 1'
#
loop_
_entity.id
_entity.type
_entity.pdbx_description
1 polymer ?
#
loop_
_entity_poly.entity_id
_entity_poly.type
_entity_poly.pdbx_seq_one_letter_code
_entity_poly.pdbx_strand_id
1 'polypeptide(L)'
;MAVAAEPSTSWLKSRNDFLSSLVKTEEGVSLPPFPEDLCQQKLKEKFRLEDTSLTIQPRGSLSAAQAVKDFGTHLLVQSFLAQPLDSGTFFFVTSEADLQSFMVAVFNDSSLASYFYEKDKLLGFHYYFCAELCKLLQELAWIPSLSARVVGDARFSSKNLQESYQAVDITFGLDGNSMRFRLLFPEALCDSCQKFLSASNQNFDVHQLDPTPLTMSVEVGYCQLTQDEWQQVVHGSFILLDSCLYDPDTEESGGLLTVQGHQFFGGRFLDPASGEFKITSYPNLQQEEPTKETPEVLPAAPLPGNCKLVAEASRYSLTVEEFLKLTQGSVLNFNGVHPSRGVDLILNGAKVGRGEIVSLGDVLGIRVLEV
;
A
#
# COMPACT_ATOMS: atom_id res chain seq x y z
N MET A 1 10.84 -6.54 -37.32
CA MET A 1 11.40 -6.90 -36.00
C MET A 1 10.43 -6.36 -34.97
N ALA A 2 9.65 -7.24 -34.33
CA ALA A 2 8.69 -6.83 -33.30
C ALA A 2 9.45 -6.59 -32.00
N VAL A 3 9.37 -5.35 -31.50
CA VAL A 3 9.94 -4.95 -30.22
C VAL A 3 9.12 -5.64 -29.14
N ALA A 4 9.73 -6.55 -28.38
CA ALA A 4 9.12 -7.11 -27.19
C ALA A 4 8.86 -5.95 -26.21
N ALA A 5 7.58 -5.69 -25.93
CA ALA A 5 7.20 -4.68 -24.96
C ALA A 5 7.71 -5.11 -23.58
N GLU A 6 8.55 -4.29 -22.96
CA GLU A 6 8.97 -4.53 -21.58
C GLU A 6 7.73 -4.57 -20.66
N PRO A 7 7.68 -5.50 -19.70
CA PRO A 7 6.56 -5.59 -18.78
C PRO A 7 6.41 -4.26 -18.02
N SER A 8 5.18 -3.75 -17.95
CA SER A 8 4.92 -2.50 -17.22
C SER A 8 5.33 -2.65 -15.75
N THR A 9 5.93 -1.61 -15.19
CA THR A 9 6.29 -1.55 -13.75
C THR A 9 5.09 -1.82 -12.83
N SER A 10 3.88 -1.58 -13.33
CA SER A 10 2.60 -1.84 -12.66
C SER A 10 2.31 -3.34 -12.47
N TRP A 11 2.62 -4.21 -13.45
CA TRP A 11 2.38 -5.65 -13.34
C TRP A 11 3.32 -6.31 -12.32
N LEU A 12 4.61 -5.97 -12.37
CA LEU A 12 5.60 -6.48 -11.41
C LEU A 12 5.22 -6.11 -9.98
N LYS A 13 4.75 -4.87 -9.78
CA LYS A 13 4.25 -4.40 -8.48
C LYS A 13 3.03 -5.19 -8.02
N SER A 14 1.99 -5.32 -8.86
CA SER A 14 0.76 -6.06 -8.51
C SER A 14 1.01 -7.53 -8.20
N ARG A 15 1.90 -8.19 -8.96
CA ARG A 15 2.33 -9.56 -8.68
C ARG A 15 3.05 -9.68 -7.34
N ASN A 16 3.98 -8.77 -7.05
CA ASN A 16 4.70 -8.80 -5.79
C ASN A 16 3.75 -8.51 -4.62
N ASP A 17 2.91 -7.48 -4.71
CA ASP A 17 1.90 -7.13 -3.69
C ASP A 17 0.98 -8.34 -3.38
N PHE A 18 0.52 -9.05 -4.42
CA PHE A 18 -0.29 -10.27 -4.25
C PHE A 18 0.49 -11.39 -3.55
N LEU A 19 1.68 -11.74 -4.03
CA LEU A 19 2.46 -12.83 -3.45
C LEU A 19 2.85 -12.56 -2.00
N SER A 20 3.13 -11.30 -1.69
CA SER A 20 3.37 -10.81 -0.35
C SER A 20 2.16 -10.94 0.58
N SER A 21 0.95 -10.77 0.06
CA SER A 21 -0.28 -11.00 0.83
C SER A 21 -0.49 -12.48 1.21
N LEU A 22 0.14 -13.41 0.49
CA LEU A 22 0.09 -14.85 0.80
C LEU A 22 1.05 -15.25 1.94
N VAL A 23 2.06 -14.41 2.24
CA VAL A 23 2.99 -14.66 3.34
C VAL A 23 2.34 -14.20 4.65
N LYS A 24 1.94 -15.16 5.50
CA LYS A 24 1.61 -14.88 6.90
C LYS A 24 2.89 -14.46 7.62
N THR A 25 3.13 -13.16 7.72
CA THR A 25 4.28 -12.63 8.46
C THR A 25 3.97 -12.62 9.95
N GLU A 26 4.25 -13.73 10.62
CA GLU A 26 4.59 -13.70 12.05
C GLU A 26 6.10 -13.45 12.16
N GLU A 27 6.56 -12.23 11.94
CA GLU A 27 7.87 -11.79 12.44
C GLU A 27 7.96 -10.26 12.41
N GLY A 28 8.32 -9.67 13.56
CA GLY A 28 8.33 -8.23 13.78
C GLY A 28 9.29 -7.52 12.84
N VAL A 29 8.76 -6.57 12.06
CA VAL A 29 9.55 -5.77 11.13
C VAL A 29 10.54 -4.89 11.89
N SER A 30 11.83 -5.06 11.60
CA SER A 30 12.90 -4.21 12.13
C SER A 30 13.02 -2.93 11.30
N LEU A 31 13.10 -1.79 11.98
CA LEU A 31 13.36 -0.49 11.35
C LEU A 31 14.78 -0.49 10.74
N PRO A 32 15.00 0.12 9.56
CA PRO A 32 16.35 0.31 9.04
C PRO A 32 17.18 1.13 10.03
N PRO A 33 18.48 0.85 10.20
CA PRO A 33 19.32 1.62 11.12
C PRO A 33 19.36 3.10 10.71
N PHE A 34 19.20 4.00 11.67
CA PHE A 34 19.23 5.44 11.42
C PHE A 34 20.65 5.90 11.03
N PRO A 35 20.83 6.68 9.96
CA PRO A 35 22.15 7.13 9.51
C PRO A 35 22.67 8.28 10.38
N GLU A 36 23.10 7.98 11.61
CA GLU A 36 23.56 8.95 12.61
C GLU A 36 24.74 9.81 12.10
N ASP A 37 25.77 9.19 11.53
CA ASP A 37 26.96 9.89 11.04
C ASP A 37 26.63 10.90 9.93
N LEU A 38 25.78 10.50 8.99
CA LEU A 38 25.34 11.37 7.89
C LEU A 38 24.47 12.52 8.41
N CYS A 39 23.61 12.24 9.39
CA CYS A 39 22.80 13.26 10.06
C CYS A 39 23.69 14.31 10.75
N GLN A 40 24.70 13.86 11.51
CA GLN A 40 25.67 14.75 12.15
C GLN A 40 26.43 15.59 11.13
N GLN A 41 26.92 14.99 10.05
CA GLN A 41 27.62 15.71 8.98
C GLN A 41 26.74 16.80 8.35
N LYS A 42 25.50 16.46 7.98
CA LYS A 42 24.54 17.40 7.38
C LYS A 42 24.22 18.57 8.31
N LEU A 43 24.06 18.30 9.60
CA LEU A 43 23.83 19.33 10.62
C LEU A 43 25.06 20.25 10.77
N LYS A 44 26.27 19.67 10.78
CA LYS A 44 27.53 20.42 10.83
C LYS A 44 27.70 21.37 9.65
N GLU A 45 27.47 20.88 8.42
CA GLU A 45 27.53 21.67 7.18
C GLU A 45 26.53 22.83 7.21
N LYS A 46 25.31 22.57 7.69
CA LYS A 46 24.19 23.50 7.64
C LYS A 46 24.32 24.64 8.63
N PHE A 47 24.68 24.33 9.87
CA PHE A 47 24.85 25.33 10.92
C PHE A 47 26.28 25.91 10.95
N ARG A 48 27.20 25.39 10.12
CA ARG A 48 28.61 25.81 10.02
C ARG A 48 29.37 25.73 11.36
N LEU A 49 29.19 24.62 12.07
CA LEU A 49 29.70 24.46 13.43
C LEU A 49 30.94 23.57 13.46
N GLU A 50 31.77 23.74 14.50
CA GLU A 50 33.02 22.98 14.64
C GLU A 50 32.76 21.63 15.31
N ASP A 51 31.91 21.60 16.34
CA ASP A 51 31.59 20.38 17.11
C ASP A 51 30.07 20.12 17.19
N THR A 52 29.65 18.96 16.68
CA THR A 52 28.26 18.49 16.73
C THR A 52 28.18 17.09 17.33
N SER A 53 27.27 16.85 18.27
CA SER A 53 26.97 15.51 18.78
C SER A 53 25.48 15.21 18.68
N LEU A 54 25.15 13.98 18.30
CA LEU A 54 23.77 13.49 18.26
C LEU A 54 23.68 12.23 19.10
N THR A 55 22.72 12.20 20.02
CA THR A 55 22.41 11.01 20.82
C THR A 55 20.93 10.71 20.72
N ILE A 56 20.61 9.48 20.30
CA ILE A 56 19.24 8.99 20.16
C ILE A 56 19.03 7.89 21.20
N GLN A 57 18.06 8.06 22.09
CA GLN A 57 17.76 7.11 23.15
C GLN A 57 16.28 6.70 23.14
N PRO A 58 15.96 5.45 22.77
CA PRO A 58 14.60 4.92 22.90
C PRO A 58 14.21 4.84 24.37
N ARG A 59 13.00 5.30 24.72
CA ARG A 59 12.44 5.24 26.08
C ARG A 59 11.35 4.18 26.22
N GLY A 60 10.84 3.68 25.10
CA GLY A 60 9.69 2.77 25.06
C GLY A 60 8.37 3.52 25.25
N SER A 61 7.34 2.78 25.67
CA SER A 61 6.00 3.31 25.85
C SER A 61 5.91 4.20 27.10
N LEU A 62 5.47 5.45 26.92
CA LEU A 62 5.24 6.43 27.98
C LEU A 62 3.81 6.95 27.89
N SER A 63 3.15 7.14 29.04
CA SER A 63 1.89 7.90 29.09
C SER A 63 2.11 9.37 28.74
N ALA A 64 1.08 10.06 28.25
CA ALA A 64 1.13 11.50 27.96
C ALA A 64 1.75 12.36 29.09
N ALA A 65 1.41 12.07 30.35
CA ALA A 65 1.95 12.80 31.50
C ALA A 65 3.45 12.54 31.73
N GLN A 66 3.91 11.30 31.53
CA GLN A 66 5.33 10.94 31.63
C GLN A 66 6.13 11.51 30.45
N ALA A 67 5.55 11.52 29.27
CA ALA A 67 6.17 11.98 28.04
C ALA A 67 6.64 13.44 28.11
N VAL A 68 5.94 14.30 28.87
CA VAL A 68 6.27 15.73 28.97
C VAL A 68 6.91 16.15 30.30
N LYS A 69 6.98 15.23 31.28
CA LYS A 69 7.41 15.54 32.66
C LYS A 69 8.78 16.22 32.73
N ASP A 70 9.70 15.80 31.88
CA ASP A 70 11.10 16.26 31.89
C ASP A 70 11.28 17.67 31.28
N PHE A 71 10.27 18.19 30.58
CA PHE A 71 10.30 19.50 29.90
C PHE A 71 9.69 20.64 30.74
N GLY A 72 9.20 20.34 31.94
CA GLY A 72 8.68 21.34 32.87
C GLY A 72 7.37 22.00 32.40
N THR A 73 7.12 23.22 32.87
CA THR A 73 5.87 23.96 32.62
C THR A 73 5.87 24.74 31.30
N HIS A 74 7.05 25.05 30.77
CA HIS A 74 7.24 25.86 29.56
C HIS A 74 7.68 24.95 28.41
N LEU A 75 6.74 24.12 27.98
CA LEU A 75 6.95 23.11 26.94
C LEU A 75 6.29 23.54 25.63
N LEU A 76 6.85 23.09 24.52
CA LEU A 76 6.33 23.26 23.17
C LEU A 76 6.05 21.89 22.58
N VAL A 77 4.83 21.70 22.07
CA VAL A 77 4.41 20.51 21.32
C VAL A 77 4.11 20.91 19.89
N GLN A 78 4.79 20.29 18.93
CA GLN A 78 4.54 20.44 17.50
C GLN A 78 4.04 19.13 16.91
N SER A 79 2.99 19.19 16.10
CA SER A 79 2.50 18.02 15.37
C SER A 79 3.16 17.94 14.00
N PHE A 80 3.44 16.71 13.59
CA PHE A 80 3.98 16.36 12.29
C PHE A 80 3.10 15.27 11.66
N LEU A 81 3.13 15.20 10.33
CA LEU A 81 2.51 14.15 9.55
C LEU A 81 3.56 13.47 8.69
N ALA A 82 3.76 12.18 8.90
CA ALA A 82 4.54 11.30 8.04
C ALA A 82 3.64 10.71 6.93
N GLN A 83 4.10 10.79 5.69
CA GLN A 83 3.41 10.25 4.51
C GLN A 83 4.32 9.22 3.83
N PRO A 84 3.77 8.14 3.22
CA PRO A 84 2.35 7.91 2.91
C PRO A 84 1.58 7.08 3.96
N LEU A 85 1.94 7.15 5.24
CA LEU A 85 1.32 6.35 6.30
C LEU A 85 -0.17 6.69 6.50
N ASP A 86 -1.01 5.66 6.66
CA ASP A 86 -2.46 5.80 6.93
C ASP A 86 -2.73 6.59 8.23
N SER A 87 -1.92 6.33 9.26
CA SER A 87 -1.93 7.05 10.53
C SER A 87 -0.57 7.72 10.74
N GLY A 88 -0.37 8.84 10.05
CA GLY A 88 0.93 9.52 9.96
C GLY A 88 1.29 10.49 11.09
N THR A 89 0.42 10.72 12.08
CA THR A 89 0.63 11.83 13.02
C THR A 89 1.60 11.46 14.14
N PHE A 90 2.61 12.30 14.37
CA PHE A 90 3.53 12.18 15.51
C PHE A 90 3.84 13.56 16.08
N PHE A 91 4.42 13.60 17.28
CA PHE A 91 4.66 14.86 17.99
C PHE A 91 6.13 15.06 18.30
N PHE A 92 6.55 16.32 18.23
CA PHE A 92 7.84 16.81 18.69
C PHE A 92 7.60 17.62 19.96
N VAL A 93 8.35 17.33 21.02
CA VAL A 93 8.26 18.01 22.30
C VAL A 93 9.62 18.56 22.69
N THR A 94 9.67 19.84 23.06
CA THR A 94 10.88 20.48 23.62
C THR A 94 10.48 21.50 24.70
N SER A 95 11.47 22.06 25.39
CA SER A 95 11.25 23.16 26.34
C SER A 95 11.64 24.50 25.72
N GLU A 96 11.01 25.59 26.16
CA GLU A 96 11.39 26.96 25.75
C GLU A 96 12.86 27.25 26.08
N ALA A 97 13.37 26.73 27.20
CA ALA A 97 14.75 26.92 27.66
C ALA A 97 15.79 26.18 26.78
N ASP A 98 15.50 24.94 26.39
CA ASP A 98 16.35 24.18 25.47
C ASP A 98 16.41 24.86 24.10
N LEU A 99 15.25 25.27 23.58
CA LEU A 99 15.14 25.95 22.29
C LEU A 99 15.87 27.31 22.29
N GLN A 100 15.78 28.07 23.38
CA GLN A 100 16.50 29.34 23.51
C GLN A 100 18.02 29.12 23.53
N SER A 101 18.48 28.15 24.31
CA SER A 101 19.91 27.79 24.39
C SER A 101 20.44 27.37 23.01
N PHE A 102 19.64 26.61 22.27
CA PHE A 102 19.94 26.19 20.92
C PHE A 102 20.01 27.35 19.92
N MET A 103 19.04 28.27 20.00
CA MET A 103 19.01 29.45 19.13
C MET A 103 20.25 30.33 19.31
N VAL A 104 20.66 30.57 20.56
CA VAL A 104 21.89 31.33 20.86
C VAL A 104 23.12 30.66 20.28
N ALA A 105 23.20 29.33 20.35
CA ALA A 105 24.30 28.56 19.77
C ALA A 105 24.33 28.68 18.23
N VAL A 106 23.18 28.55 17.57
CA VAL A 106 23.08 28.63 16.10
C VAL A 106 23.46 30.02 15.56
N PHE A 107 23.11 31.10 16.24
CA PHE A 107 23.46 32.46 15.81
C PHE A 107 24.84 32.92 16.30
N ASN A 108 25.49 32.14 17.19
CA ASN A 108 26.77 32.46 17.81
C ASN A 108 26.85 33.89 18.39
N ASP A 109 25.73 34.36 18.95
CA ASP A 109 25.61 35.70 19.52
C ASP A 109 24.84 35.67 20.84
N SER A 110 25.59 35.70 21.93
CA SER A 110 25.07 35.70 23.29
C SER A 110 24.32 36.98 23.66
N SER A 111 24.51 38.08 22.92
CA SER A 111 23.79 39.33 23.14
C SER A 111 22.31 39.23 22.74
N LEU A 112 22.01 38.34 21.78
CA LEU A 112 20.64 38.09 21.32
C LEU A 112 19.80 37.28 22.32
N ALA A 113 20.41 36.68 23.34
CA ALA A 113 19.70 35.92 24.37
C ALA A 113 18.59 36.74 25.03
N SER A 114 18.81 38.05 25.23
CA SER A 114 17.85 39.01 25.78
C SER A 114 16.79 39.47 24.76
N TYR A 115 17.19 39.65 23.50
CA TYR A 115 16.33 40.08 22.39
C TYR A 115 15.29 39.03 21.99
N PHE A 116 15.56 37.76 22.31
CA PHE A 116 14.74 36.62 21.95
C PHE A 116 13.83 36.07 23.07
N TYR A 117 13.71 36.77 24.20
CA TYR A 117 12.68 36.46 25.21
C TYR A 117 11.25 36.73 24.73
N GLU A 118 11.08 37.41 23.59
CA GLU A 118 9.79 37.57 22.94
C GLU A 118 9.32 36.23 22.37
N LYS A 119 8.17 35.75 22.87
CA LYS A 119 7.56 34.46 22.47
C LYS A 119 7.40 34.32 20.96
N ASP A 120 7.11 35.40 20.25
CA ASP A 120 6.92 35.38 18.79
C ASP A 120 8.21 35.04 18.04
N LYS A 121 9.36 35.52 18.53
CA LYS A 121 10.67 35.22 17.92
C LYS A 121 11.09 33.77 18.20
N LEU A 122 10.89 33.31 19.44
CA LEU A 122 11.14 31.91 19.80
C LEU A 122 10.26 30.96 18.98
N LEU A 123 8.99 31.30 18.77
CA LEU A 123 8.08 30.55 17.93
C LEU A 123 8.49 30.56 16.45
N GLY A 124 8.95 31.69 15.94
CA GLY A 124 9.52 31.78 14.59
C GLY A 124 10.72 30.85 14.40
N PHE A 125 11.64 30.84 15.38
CA PHE A 125 12.78 29.93 15.36
C PHE A 125 12.37 28.46 15.51
N HIS A 126 11.38 28.15 16.35
CA HIS A 126 10.79 26.81 16.48
C HIS A 126 10.28 26.29 15.13
N TYR A 127 9.51 27.10 14.39
CA TYR A 127 8.99 26.69 13.08
C TYR A 127 10.10 26.53 12.04
N TYR A 128 11.09 27.44 12.04
CA TYR A 128 12.28 27.30 11.22
C TYR A 128 12.99 25.97 11.52
N PHE A 129 13.26 25.67 12.79
CA PHE A 129 13.91 24.43 13.20
C PHE A 129 13.11 23.19 12.80
N CYS A 130 11.79 23.17 13.02
CA CYS A 130 10.92 22.07 12.61
C CYS A 130 10.94 21.85 11.09
N ALA A 131 10.92 22.93 10.30
CA ALA A 131 11.02 22.84 8.85
C ALA A 131 12.39 22.29 8.42
N GLU A 132 13.46 22.70 9.10
CA GLU A 132 14.80 22.19 8.83
C GLU A 132 14.98 20.72 9.23
N LEU A 133 14.27 20.22 10.25
CA LEU A 133 14.18 18.80 10.57
C LEU A 133 13.47 18.01 9.48
N CYS A 134 12.33 18.50 8.96
CA CYS A 134 11.65 17.89 7.81
C CYS A 134 12.56 17.78 6.59
N LYS A 135 13.27 18.87 6.27
CA LYS A 135 14.22 18.91 5.15
C LYS A 135 15.38 17.93 5.37
N LEU A 136 15.93 17.87 6.59
CA LEU A 136 16.99 16.94 6.93
C LEU A 136 16.55 15.48 6.76
N LEU A 137 15.36 15.12 7.27
CA LEU A 137 14.80 13.77 7.09
C LEU A 137 14.67 13.39 5.61
N GLN A 138 14.22 14.34 4.77
CA GLN A 138 14.11 14.15 3.33
C GLN A 138 15.48 13.96 2.65
N GLU A 139 16.48 14.75 3.03
CA GLU A 139 17.85 14.68 2.50
C GLU A 139 18.60 13.42 2.93
N LEU A 140 18.32 12.91 4.13
CA LEU A 140 18.90 11.64 4.62
C LEU A 140 18.38 10.43 3.84
N ALA A 141 17.18 10.54 3.26
CA ALA A 141 16.51 9.44 2.54
C ALA A 141 16.50 8.11 3.34
N TRP A 142 16.43 8.20 4.67
CA TRP A 142 16.58 7.05 5.58
C TRP A 142 15.56 5.94 5.30
N ILE A 143 14.31 6.32 5.08
CA ILE A 143 13.27 5.43 4.55
C ILE A 143 12.85 6.00 3.19
N PRO A 144 13.15 5.30 2.08
CA PRO A 144 12.75 5.75 0.75
C PRO A 144 11.24 5.97 0.67
N SER A 145 10.82 7.08 0.04
CA SER A 145 9.41 7.47 -0.11
C SER A 145 8.69 7.96 1.15
N LEU A 146 9.31 7.87 2.33
CA LEU A 146 8.76 8.47 3.54
C LEU A 146 9.16 9.94 3.63
N SER A 147 8.18 10.81 3.85
CA SER A 147 8.39 12.24 4.06
C SER A 147 7.62 12.70 5.28
N ALA A 148 8.16 13.69 5.99
CA ALA A 148 7.51 14.30 7.14
C ALA A 148 7.25 15.78 6.87
N ARG A 149 6.08 16.28 7.27
CA ARG A 149 5.74 17.70 7.21
C ARG A 149 5.16 18.19 8.53
N VAL A 150 5.39 19.45 8.84
CA VAL A 150 4.80 20.13 10.00
C VAL A 150 3.30 20.34 9.74
N VAL A 151 2.46 20.04 10.73
CA VAL A 151 1.00 20.25 10.63
C VAL A 151 0.49 20.96 11.87
N GLY A 152 -0.34 21.98 11.67
CA GLY A 152 -0.92 22.78 12.74
C GLY A 152 0.08 23.65 13.49
N ASP A 153 -0.44 24.48 14.40
CA ASP A 153 0.37 25.40 15.20
C ASP A 153 1.01 24.72 16.41
N ALA A 154 2.19 25.21 16.80
CA ALA A 154 2.85 24.79 18.03
C ALA A 154 1.99 25.13 19.25
N ARG A 155 1.95 24.21 20.22
CA ARG A 155 1.13 24.34 21.43
C ARG A 155 2.02 24.41 22.66
N PHE A 156 1.75 25.38 23.53
CA PHE A 156 2.42 25.54 24.82
C PHE A 156 1.81 24.67 25.93
N SER A 157 1.21 23.53 25.58
CA SER A 157 0.45 22.69 26.50
C SER A 157 0.38 21.25 26.03
N SER A 158 0.39 20.33 26.99
CA SER A 158 0.24 18.88 26.76
C SER A 158 -1.21 18.40 26.74
N LYS A 159 -2.22 19.28 26.85
CA LYS A 159 -3.65 18.88 26.93
C LYS A 159 -4.14 18.03 25.75
N ASN A 160 -3.50 18.15 24.60
CA ASN A 160 -3.85 17.39 23.40
C ASN A 160 -3.17 16.03 23.33
N LEU A 161 -2.24 15.74 24.25
CA LEU A 161 -1.64 14.42 24.42
C LEU A 161 -2.54 13.64 25.38
N GLN A 162 -3.24 12.62 24.88
CA GLN A 162 -4.17 11.82 25.69
C GLN A 162 -3.83 10.35 25.74
N GLU A 163 -2.92 9.90 24.88
CA GLU A 163 -2.62 8.49 24.67
C GLU A 163 -1.27 8.11 25.30
N SER A 164 -0.89 6.84 25.11
CA SER A 164 0.47 6.37 25.32
C SER A 164 1.26 6.48 24.02
N TYR A 165 2.53 6.83 24.13
CA TYR A 165 3.40 7.07 22.99
C TYR A 165 4.67 6.26 23.11
N GLN A 166 5.14 5.69 22.00
CA GLN A 166 6.52 5.28 21.88
C GLN A 166 7.38 6.53 21.82
N ALA A 167 8.27 6.69 22.80
CA ALA A 167 9.06 7.89 22.96
C ALA A 167 10.53 7.65 22.59
N VAL A 168 11.09 8.61 21.87
CA VAL A 168 12.52 8.66 21.53
C VAL A 168 13.08 10.01 21.98
N ASP A 169 14.06 9.95 22.87
CA ASP A 169 14.81 11.12 23.32
C ASP A 169 15.93 11.40 22.34
N ILE A 170 16.02 12.66 21.91
CA ILE A 170 17.07 13.13 21.03
C ILE A 170 17.77 14.29 21.73
N THR A 171 19.06 14.12 21.98
CA THR A 171 19.92 15.18 22.49
C THR A 171 20.87 15.59 21.38
N PHE A 172 20.88 16.88 21.08
CA PHE A 172 21.73 17.46 20.06
C PHE A 172 22.67 18.46 20.70
N GLY A 173 23.97 18.21 20.62
CA GLY A 173 25.02 19.08 21.13
C GLY A 173 25.63 19.94 20.02
N LEU A 174 25.78 21.24 20.28
CA LEU A 174 26.43 22.23 19.41
C LEU A 174 27.39 23.10 20.23
N ASP A 175 28.69 23.06 19.90
CA ASP A 175 29.72 23.94 20.49
C ASP A 175 29.61 24.07 22.03
N GLY A 176 29.40 22.94 22.72
CA GLY A 176 29.27 22.84 24.17
C GLY A 176 27.87 23.12 24.74
N ASN A 177 26.94 23.63 23.94
CA ASN A 177 25.52 23.72 24.29
C ASN A 177 24.79 22.45 23.87
N SER A 178 23.67 22.12 24.53
CA SER A 178 22.84 20.99 24.12
C SER A 178 21.36 21.35 24.13
N MET A 179 20.64 20.85 23.14
CA MET A 179 19.19 20.91 23.05
C MET A 179 18.64 19.50 23.21
N ARG A 180 17.64 19.36 24.07
CA ARG A 180 16.89 18.12 24.19
C ARG A 180 15.50 18.29 23.60
N PHE A 181 15.08 17.28 22.86
CA PHE A 181 13.70 17.14 22.42
C PHE A 181 13.32 15.67 22.38
N ARG A 182 12.02 15.42 22.41
CA ARG A 182 11.44 14.08 22.41
C ARG A 182 10.49 13.96 21.25
N LEU A 183 10.63 12.89 20.48
CA LEU A 183 9.64 12.48 19.50
C LEU A 183 8.67 11.49 20.15
N LEU A 184 7.38 11.70 19.93
CA LEU A 184 6.30 10.89 20.45
C LEU A 184 5.51 10.29 19.30
N PHE A 185 5.51 8.97 19.22
CA PHE A 185 4.86 8.22 18.18
C PHE A 185 3.64 7.47 18.77
N PRO A 186 2.41 7.77 18.34
CA PRO A 186 1.25 6.98 18.70
C PRO A 186 1.39 5.53 18.23
N GLU A 187 0.75 4.59 18.93
CA GLU A 187 0.77 3.17 18.55
C GLU A 187 0.25 2.95 17.13
N ALA A 188 -0.82 3.65 16.74
CA ALA A 188 -1.38 3.60 15.39
C ALA A 188 -0.36 3.99 14.28
N LEU A 189 0.54 4.94 14.58
CA LEU A 189 1.62 5.29 13.66
C LEU A 189 2.70 4.22 13.63
N CYS A 190 3.08 3.64 14.77
CA CYS A 190 4.01 2.52 14.81
C CYS A 190 3.49 1.33 13.98
N ASP A 191 2.21 1.00 14.11
CA ASP A 191 1.56 -0.06 13.32
C ASP A 191 1.52 0.28 11.82
N SER A 192 1.19 1.53 11.48
CA SER A 192 1.17 1.99 10.08
C SER A 192 2.56 1.98 9.46
N CYS A 193 3.60 2.39 10.21
CA CYS A 193 5.00 2.27 9.82
C CYS A 193 5.41 0.81 9.60
N GLN A 194 5.03 -0.09 10.51
CA GLN A 194 5.33 -1.52 10.37
C GLN A 194 4.70 -2.07 9.09
N LYS A 195 3.41 -1.80 8.83
CA LYS A 195 2.74 -2.21 7.58
C LYS A 195 3.43 -1.65 6.34
N PHE A 196 3.78 -0.36 6.36
CA PHE A 196 4.47 0.30 5.25
C PHE A 196 5.85 -0.30 4.98
N LEU A 197 6.61 -0.60 6.03
CA LEU A 197 7.92 -1.23 5.92
C LEU A 197 7.82 -2.71 5.56
N SER A 198 6.81 -3.44 6.03
CA SER A 198 6.52 -4.81 5.56
C SER A 198 6.29 -4.81 4.05
N ALA A 199 5.49 -3.87 3.53
CA ALA A 199 5.23 -3.75 2.10
C ALA A 199 6.49 -3.32 1.31
N SER A 200 7.37 -2.50 1.91
CA SER A 200 8.57 -1.97 1.25
C SER A 200 9.80 -2.89 1.32
N ASN A 201 9.95 -3.69 2.39
CA ASN A 201 11.06 -4.64 2.60
C ASN A 201 10.82 -6.00 1.94
N GLN A 202 9.77 -6.17 1.14
CA GLN A 202 9.56 -7.37 0.35
C GLN A 202 10.51 -7.41 -0.86
N ASN A 203 11.81 -7.58 -0.58
CA ASN A 203 12.60 -8.48 -1.41
C ASN A 203 11.99 -9.87 -1.20
N PHE A 204 11.02 -10.20 -2.06
CA PHE A 204 10.36 -11.48 -2.07
C PHE A 204 11.39 -12.59 -2.25
N ASP A 205 11.75 -13.28 -1.17
CA ASP A 205 12.59 -14.47 -1.25
C ASP A 205 11.69 -15.67 -1.52
N VAL A 206 11.68 -16.11 -2.78
CA VAL A 206 10.89 -17.25 -3.27
C VAL A 206 11.15 -18.52 -2.43
N HIS A 207 12.32 -18.62 -1.79
CA HIS A 207 12.72 -19.77 -0.98
C HIS A 207 12.07 -19.84 0.41
N GLN A 208 11.39 -18.78 0.86
CA GLN A 208 10.71 -18.75 2.16
C GLN A 208 9.23 -19.13 2.10
N LEU A 209 8.67 -19.35 0.90
CA LEU A 209 7.30 -19.84 0.79
C LEU A 209 7.28 -21.34 0.96
N ASP A 210 6.47 -21.79 1.93
CA ASP A 210 5.97 -23.16 1.91
C ASP A 210 5.39 -23.46 0.51
N PRO A 211 5.52 -24.70 0.00
CA PRO A 211 5.02 -25.14 -1.31
C PRO A 211 3.48 -25.21 -1.34
N THR A 212 2.85 -24.12 -0.96
CA THR A 212 1.41 -23.96 -0.85
C THR A 212 0.84 -23.97 -2.27
N PRO A 213 -0.13 -24.85 -2.56
CA PRO A 213 -0.76 -24.89 -3.87
C PRO A 213 -1.55 -23.59 -4.08
N LEU A 214 -1.18 -22.85 -5.12
CA LEU A 214 -1.88 -21.70 -5.66
C LEU A 214 -2.91 -22.20 -6.68
N THR A 215 -4.16 -21.79 -6.52
CA THR A 215 -5.22 -22.11 -7.49
C THR A 215 -5.38 -20.95 -8.47
N MET A 216 -5.05 -21.19 -9.73
CA MET A 216 -5.24 -20.26 -10.83
C MET A 216 -6.44 -20.69 -11.67
N SER A 217 -7.27 -19.72 -12.05
CA SER A 217 -8.51 -19.94 -12.79
C SER A 217 -8.37 -19.34 -14.19
N VAL A 218 -9.05 -19.94 -15.16
CA VAL A 218 -9.13 -19.43 -16.54
C VAL A 218 -10.53 -18.88 -16.75
N GLU A 219 -10.66 -17.55 -16.65
CA GLU A 219 -11.92 -16.85 -16.87
C GLU A 219 -12.09 -16.54 -18.35
N VAL A 220 -13.23 -16.89 -18.93
CA VAL A 220 -13.51 -16.66 -20.36
C VAL A 220 -14.57 -15.61 -20.60
N GLY A 221 -15.39 -15.30 -19.59
CA GLY A 221 -16.36 -14.22 -19.66
C GLY A 221 -16.99 -13.91 -18.31
N TYR A 222 -17.73 -12.81 -18.25
CA TYR A 222 -18.48 -12.44 -17.07
C TYR A 222 -19.75 -11.67 -17.43
N CYS A 223 -20.68 -11.61 -16.48
CA CYS A 223 -21.79 -10.68 -16.48
C CYS A 223 -22.08 -10.16 -15.07
N GLN A 224 -22.64 -8.96 -15.00
CA GLN A 224 -23.20 -8.38 -13.79
C GLN A 224 -24.70 -8.67 -13.73
N LEU A 225 -25.17 -9.19 -12.60
CA LEU A 225 -26.58 -9.51 -12.39
C LEU A 225 -27.00 -9.29 -10.93
N THR A 226 -28.26 -8.97 -10.71
CA THR A 226 -28.81 -8.80 -9.37
C THR A 226 -29.06 -10.14 -8.69
N GLN A 227 -29.10 -10.14 -7.36
CA GLN A 227 -29.43 -11.35 -6.59
C GLN A 227 -30.80 -11.94 -6.98
N ASP A 228 -31.77 -11.09 -7.31
CA ASP A 228 -33.12 -11.52 -7.72
C ASP A 228 -33.11 -12.17 -9.10
N GLU A 229 -32.31 -11.65 -10.04
CA GLU A 229 -32.10 -12.28 -11.36
C GLU A 229 -31.44 -13.66 -11.21
N TRP A 230 -30.42 -13.78 -10.34
CA TRP A 230 -29.79 -15.08 -10.07
C TRP A 230 -30.78 -16.12 -9.54
N GLN A 231 -31.65 -15.73 -8.60
CA GLN A 231 -32.65 -16.64 -8.02
C GLN A 231 -33.67 -17.18 -9.04
N GLN A 232 -33.83 -16.50 -10.17
CA GLN A 232 -34.72 -16.93 -11.25
C GLN A 232 -34.03 -17.83 -12.28
N VAL A 233 -32.71 -17.99 -12.22
CA VAL A 233 -31.96 -18.82 -13.16
C VAL A 233 -32.31 -20.28 -12.95
N VAL A 234 -32.74 -20.93 -14.03
CA VAL A 234 -33.05 -22.37 -14.08
C VAL A 234 -32.32 -23.03 -15.26
N HIS A 235 -32.31 -24.36 -15.29
CA HIS A 235 -31.81 -25.13 -16.44
C HIS A 235 -32.41 -24.62 -17.76
N GLY A 236 -31.54 -24.34 -18.74
CA GLY A 236 -31.90 -23.83 -20.05
C GLY A 236 -32.00 -22.30 -20.15
N SER A 237 -31.86 -21.58 -19.03
CA SER A 237 -31.82 -20.10 -19.06
C SER A 237 -30.65 -19.62 -19.90
N PHE A 238 -30.84 -18.51 -20.61
CA PHE A 238 -29.78 -17.83 -21.35
C PHE A 238 -29.40 -16.55 -20.61
N ILE A 239 -28.15 -16.47 -20.17
CA ILE A 239 -27.59 -15.33 -19.46
C ILE A 239 -26.69 -14.56 -20.43
N LEU A 240 -27.01 -13.30 -20.69
CA LEU A 240 -26.19 -12.44 -21.56
C LEU A 240 -24.83 -12.16 -20.91
N LEU A 241 -23.75 -12.25 -21.68
CA LEU A 241 -22.40 -11.92 -21.22
C LEU A 241 -22.09 -10.45 -21.50
N ASP A 242 -21.56 -9.73 -20.50
CA ASP A 242 -21.06 -8.37 -20.68
C ASP A 242 -19.72 -8.36 -21.43
N SER A 243 -18.92 -9.41 -21.20
CA SER A 243 -17.64 -9.63 -21.86
C SER A 243 -17.42 -11.12 -22.04
N CYS A 244 -16.97 -11.51 -23.23
CA CYS A 244 -16.54 -12.87 -23.52
C CYS A 244 -15.30 -12.84 -24.41
N LEU A 245 -14.34 -13.68 -24.08
CA LEU A 245 -13.12 -13.90 -24.87
C LEU A 245 -13.20 -15.21 -25.67
N TYR A 246 -14.32 -15.91 -25.61
CA TYR A 246 -14.59 -17.09 -26.43
C TYR A 246 -15.75 -16.82 -27.38
N ASP A 247 -15.50 -17.02 -28.67
CA ASP A 247 -16.50 -16.94 -29.71
C ASP A 247 -16.76 -18.35 -30.27
N PRO A 248 -17.98 -18.90 -30.09
CA PRO A 248 -18.33 -20.23 -30.59
C PRO A 248 -18.47 -20.28 -32.12
N ASP A 249 -18.68 -19.16 -32.81
CA ASP A 249 -18.88 -19.12 -34.26
C ASP A 249 -17.54 -19.09 -35.02
N THR A 250 -16.54 -18.38 -34.46
CA THR A 250 -15.19 -18.27 -35.05
C THR A 250 -14.18 -19.24 -34.45
N GLU A 251 -14.55 -19.94 -33.37
CA GLU A 251 -13.67 -20.77 -32.53
C GLU A 251 -12.50 -20.00 -31.89
N GLU A 252 -12.54 -18.66 -31.89
CA GLU A 252 -11.55 -17.85 -31.19
C GLU A 252 -11.70 -18.05 -29.67
N SER A 253 -10.69 -18.64 -29.04
CA SER A 253 -10.73 -19.09 -27.65
C SER A 253 -9.69 -18.37 -26.80
N GLY A 254 -10.04 -17.21 -26.28
CA GLY A 254 -9.26 -16.43 -25.32
C GLY A 254 -9.64 -16.71 -23.86
N GLY A 255 -8.85 -16.18 -22.93
CA GLY A 255 -9.14 -16.22 -21.50
C GLY A 255 -8.19 -15.36 -20.67
N LEU A 256 -8.59 -15.11 -19.43
CA LEU A 256 -7.82 -14.40 -18.41
C LEU A 256 -7.41 -15.37 -17.31
N LEU A 257 -6.12 -15.39 -17.00
CA LEU A 257 -5.60 -16.16 -15.87
C LEU A 257 -5.72 -15.32 -14.61
N THR A 258 -6.51 -15.82 -13.65
CA THR A 258 -6.78 -15.13 -12.39
C THR A 258 -6.39 -15.98 -11.20
N VAL A 259 -5.96 -15.32 -10.12
CA VAL A 259 -5.72 -15.98 -8.84
C VAL A 259 -6.45 -15.17 -7.78
N GLN A 260 -7.37 -15.81 -7.05
CA GLN A 260 -8.25 -15.12 -6.07
C GLN A 260 -8.93 -13.87 -6.66
N GLY A 261 -9.40 -13.95 -7.91
CA GLY A 261 -10.08 -12.85 -8.61
C GLY A 261 -9.16 -11.75 -9.17
N HIS A 262 -7.85 -11.83 -8.93
CA HIS A 262 -6.86 -10.88 -9.47
C HIS A 262 -6.34 -11.38 -10.82
N GLN A 263 -6.43 -10.55 -11.86
CA GLN A 263 -6.00 -10.89 -13.21
C GLN A 263 -4.50 -10.70 -13.38
N PHE A 264 -3.79 -11.74 -13.83
CA PHE A 264 -2.33 -11.70 -13.99
C PHE A 264 -1.85 -11.82 -15.43
N PHE A 265 -2.62 -12.49 -16.29
CA PHE A 265 -2.26 -12.73 -17.69
C PHE A 265 -3.50 -12.85 -18.58
N GLY A 266 -3.36 -12.41 -19.83
CA GLY A 266 -4.27 -12.76 -20.91
C GLY A 266 -3.64 -13.79 -21.84
N GLY A 267 -4.46 -14.68 -22.40
CA GLY A 267 -3.98 -15.72 -23.29
C GLY A 267 -5.07 -16.29 -24.19
N ARG A 268 -4.70 -17.33 -24.93
CA ARG A 268 -5.58 -18.07 -25.82
C ARG A 268 -5.32 -19.56 -25.77
N PHE A 269 -6.37 -20.36 -25.89
CA PHE A 269 -6.25 -21.78 -26.17
C PHE A 269 -5.70 -21.99 -27.58
N LEU A 270 -4.82 -22.97 -27.73
CA LEU A 270 -4.17 -23.33 -28.99
C LEU A 270 -4.94 -24.42 -29.74
N ASP A 271 -5.52 -25.36 -28.98
CA ASP A 271 -6.24 -26.50 -29.53
C ASP A 271 -7.32 -27.01 -28.55
N PRO A 272 -8.55 -27.28 -29.02
CA PRO A 272 -9.64 -27.80 -28.18
C PRO A 272 -9.45 -29.25 -27.68
N ALA A 273 -8.57 -30.04 -28.28
CA ALA A 273 -8.32 -31.42 -27.88
C ALA A 273 -7.28 -31.52 -26.76
N SER A 274 -6.21 -30.74 -26.86
CA SER A 274 -5.11 -30.70 -25.87
C SER A 274 -5.45 -29.84 -24.65
N GLY A 275 -6.23 -28.77 -24.81
CA GLY A 275 -6.45 -27.78 -23.75
C GLY A 275 -5.20 -26.97 -23.42
N GLU A 276 -4.26 -26.86 -24.37
CA GLU A 276 -3.08 -26.01 -24.22
C GLU A 276 -3.46 -24.54 -24.32
N PHE A 277 -3.03 -23.73 -23.35
CA PHE A 277 -3.29 -22.31 -23.26
C PHE A 277 -1.98 -21.52 -23.29
N LYS A 278 -1.83 -20.66 -24.28
CA LYS A 278 -0.67 -19.80 -24.45
C LYS A 278 -0.91 -18.42 -23.87
N ILE A 279 -0.01 -17.98 -22.98
CA ILE A 279 -0.01 -16.62 -22.47
C ILE A 279 0.44 -15.66 -23.59
N THR A 280 -0.38 -14.68 -23.90
CA THR A 280 -0.13 -13.73 -25.00
C THR A 280 0.00 -12.28 -24.55
N SER A 281 -0.46 -11.93 -23.35
CA SER A 281 -0.40 -10.56 -22.86
C SER A 281 -0.35 -10.49 -21.33
N TYR A 282 0.16 -9.35 -20.85
CA TYR A 282 -0.03 -8.90 -19.47
C TYR A 282 -1.31 -8.07 -19.39
N PRO A 283 -1.99 -8.01 -18.23
CA PRO A 283 -3.17 -7.19 -18.04
C PRO A 283 -2.81 -5.72 -18.29
N ASN A 284 -3.56 -5.07 -19.17
CA ASN A 284 -3.58 -3.61 -19.22
C ASN A 284 -4.44 -3.14 -18.05
N LEU A 285 -3.82 -2.94 -16.88
CA LEU A 285 -4.44 -2.19 -15.79
C LEU A 285 -4.50 -0.72 -16.21
N GLN A 286 -5.46 -0.37 -17.05
CA GLN A 286 -5.97 1.00 -17.00
C GLN A 286 -6.60 1.13 -15.61
N GLN A 287 -6.10 2.07 -14.82
CA GLN A 287 -6.74 2.47 -13.58
C GLN A 287 -8.21 2.75 -13.93
N GLU A 288 -9.14 1.95 -13.41
CA GLU A 288 -10.49 2.45 -13.24
C GLU A 288 -10.34 3.65 -12.31
N GLU A 289 -10.40 4.85 -12.89
CA GLU A 289 -10.55 6.06 -12.10
C GLU A 289 -11.74 5.82 -11.16
N PRO A 290 -11.61 6.07 -9.85
CA PRO A 290 -12.75 5.99 -8.96
C PRO A 290 -13.80 6.94 -9.52
N THR A 291 -14.93 6.36 -9.94
CA THR A 291 -16.06 7.10 -10.49
C THR A 291 -16.35 8.26 -9.54
N LYS A 292 -16.15 9.49 -10.02
CA LYS A 292 -16.49 10.68 -9.24
C LYS A 292 -17.97 10.64 -8.94
N GLU A 293 -18.32 10.25 -7.72
CA GLU A 293 -19.67 10.43 -7.19
C GLU A 293 -19.99 11.93 -7.26
N THR A 294 -20.89 12.26 -8.18
CA THR A 294 -21.52 13.59 -8.22
C THR A 294 -22.67 13.55 -7.23
N PRO A 295 -22.70 14.39 -6.19
CA PRO A 295 -23.78 14.37 -5.21
C PRO A 295 -24.99 15.09 -5.79
N GLU A 296 -25.88 14.35 -6.46
CA GLU A 296 -27.27 14.77 -6.61
C GLU A 296 -28.16 13.99 -5.63
N VAL A 297 -28.75 14.76 -4.73
CA VAL A 297 -29.63 14.30 -3.65
C VAL A 297 -31.00 13.94 -4.21
N LEU A 298 -31.34 12.65 -4.20
CA LEU A 298 -32.70 12.13 -4.02
C LEU A 298 -32.62 10.83 -3.18
N PRO A 299 -33.58 10.55 -2.28
CA PRO A 299 -33.56 9.31 -1.51
C PRO A 299 -33.99 8.15 -2.42
N ALA A 300 -33.01 7.56 -3.11
CA ALA A 300 -33.22 6.33 -3.87
C ALA A 300 -33.29 5.13 -2.91
N ALA A 301 -34.22 4.22 -3.18
CA ALA A 301 -34.28 2.90 -2.56
C ALA A 301 -32.90 2.22 -2.62
N PRO A 302 -32.55 1.32 -1.67
CA PRO A 302 -31.29 0.59 -1.73
C PRO A 302 -31.17 -0.08 -3.10
N LEU A 303 -30.18 0.33 -3.89
CA LEU A 303 -29.85 -0.30 -5.16
C LEU A 303 -29.63 -1.79 -4.89
N PRO A 304 -30.27 -2.71 -5.64
CA PRO A 304 -30.01 -4.13 -5.48
C PRO A 304 -28.51 -4.36 -5.71
N GLY A 305 -27.86 -5.09 -4.81
CA GLY A 305 -26.44 -5.38 -4.92
C GLY A 305 -26.18 -6.19 -6.18
N ASN A 306 -25.48 -5.61 -7.15
CA ASN A 306 -25.03 -6.32 -8.34
C ASN A 306 -23.94 -7.33 -7.95
N CYS A 307 -24.07 -8.55 -8.45
CA CYS A 307 -23.12 -9.64 -8.28
C CYS A 307 -22.48 -9.98 -9.63
N LYS A 308 -21.18 -10.27 -9.63
CA LYS A 308 -20.43 -10.68 -10.83
C LYS A 308 -20.48 -12.21 -10.96
N LEU A 309 -21.17 -12.70 -11.99
CA LEU A 309 -21.12 -14.10 -12.40
C LEU A 309 -19.99 -14.27 -13.43
N VAL A 310 -19.11 -15.23 -13.20
CA VAL A 310 -17.95 -15.50 -14.05
C VAL A 310 -18.11 -16.87 -14.71
N ALA A 311 -17.89 -16.91 -16.02
CA ALA A 311 -17.73 -18.15 -16.78
C ALA A 311 -16.26 -18.58 -16.70
N GLU A 312 -16.01 -19.67 -15.98
CA GLU A 312 -14.68 -20.21 -15.74
C GLU A 312 -14.50 -21.49 -16.57
N ALA A 313 -13.48 -21.55 -17.43
CA ALA A 313 -13.20 -22.73 -18.22
C ALA A 313 -12.46 -23.80 -17.40
N SER A 314 -11.55 -23.40 -16.50
CA SER A 314 -10.77 -24.34 -15.71
C SER A 314 -10.22 -23.72 -14.42
N ARG A 315 -9.90 -24.58 -13.46
CA ARG A 315 -8.98 -24.29 -12.34
C ARG A 315 -7.77 -25.20 -12.43
N TYR A 316 -6.61 -24.63 -12.15
CA TYR A 316 -5.34 -25.30 -12.19
C TYR A 316 -4.56 -24.98 -10.92
N SER A 317 -4.06 -26.03 -10.26
CA SER A 317 -3.22 -25.90 -9.08
C SER A 317 -1.76 -25.89 -9.52
N LEU A 318 -1.02 -24.91 -9.05
CA LEU A 318 0.42 -24.81 -9.24
C LEU A 318 1.10 -24.26 -7.99
N THR A 319 2.40 -24.44 -7.87
CA THR A 319 3.19 -23.82 -6.81
C THR A 319 3.44 -22.34 -7.10
N VAL A 320 3.77 -21.58 -6.05
CA VAL A 320 4.19 -20.18 -6.20
C VAL A 320 5.45 -20.06 -7.08
N GLU A 321 6.36 -21.03 -7.01
CA GLU A 321 7.56 -21.08 -7.84
C GLU A 321 7.22 -21.26 -9.33
N GLU A 322 6.29 -22.16 -9.65
CA GLU A 322 5.79 -22.35 -11.01
C GLU A 322 5.09 -21.09 -11.54
N PHE A 323 4.34 -20.40 -10.67
CA PHE A 323 3.63 -19.17 -11.03
C PHE A 323 4.61 -18.06 -11.42
N LEU A 324 5.70 -17.92 -10.66
CA LEU A 324 6.74 -16.93 -10.93
C LEU A 324 7.51 -17.14 -12.23
N LYS A 325 7.55 -18.39 -12.72
CA LYS A 325 8.17 -18.74 -14.01
C LYS A 325 7.27 -18.41 -15.20
N LEU A 326 5.99 -18.09 -14.98
CA LEU A 326 5.06 -17.75 -16.06
C LEU A 326 5.38 -16.37 -16.65
N THR A 327 5.47 -16.33 -17.98
CA THR A 327 5.75 -15.14 -18.76
C THR A 327 4.93 -15.15 -20.05
N GLN A 328 4.93 -14.03 -20.78
CA GLN A 328 4.38 -14.01 -22.12
C GLN A 328 5.07 -15.07 -22.99
N GLY A 329 4.28 -15.93 -23.62
CA GLY A 329 4.76 -17.07 -24.41
C GLY A 329 4.77 -18.41 -23.68
N SER A 330 4.64 -18.45 -22.35
CA SER A 330 4.44 -19.69 -21.60
C SER A 330 3.18 -20.42 -22.08
N VAL A 331 3.24 -21.75 -22.11
CA VAL A 331 2.11 -22.63 -22.46
C VAL A 331 1.75 -23.46 -21.24
N LEU A 332 0.48 -23.39 -20.85
CA LEU A 332 -0.12 -24.18 -19.77
C LEU A 332 -0.93 -25.30 -20.38
N ASN A 333 -0.91 -26.49 -19.76
CA ASN A 333 -1.71 -27.62 -20.22
C ASN A 333 -2.82 -27.91 -19.21
N PHE A 334 -4.07 -27.74 -19.64
CA PHE A 334 -5.25 -27.99 -18.82
C PHE A 334 -5.91 -29.35 -19.10
N ASN A 335 -5.17 -30.32 -19.65
CA ASN A 335 -5.61 -31.70 -19.85
C ASN A 335 -6.94 -31.83 -20.62
N GLY A 336 -7.02 -31.20 -21.80
CA GLY A 336 -8.20 -31.25 -22.66
C GLY A 336 -9.38 -30.41 -22.18
N VAL A 337 -9.18 -29.49 -21.25
CA VAL A 337 -10.18 -28.49 -20.88
C VAL A 337 -10.20 -27.37 -21.91
N HIS A 338 -11.39 -27.01 -22.38
CA HIS A 338 -11.62 -25.99 -23.40
C HIS A 338 -13.03 -25.39 -23.23
N PRO A 339 -13.25 -24.09 -23.48
CA PRO A 339 -14.56 -23.44 -23.28
C PRO A 339 -15.70 -24.06 -24.09
N SER A 340 -15.39 -24.64 -25.27
CA SER A 340 -16.37 -25.36 -26.09
C SER A 340 -16.94 -26.63 -25.43
N ARG A 341 -16.31 -27.14 -24.35
CA ARG A 341 -16.79 -28.30 -23.58
C ARG A 341 -17.66 -27.90 -22.39
N GLY A 342 -18.03 -26.62 -22.33
CA GLY A 342 -18.76 -26.01 -21.23
C GLY A 342 -17.85 -25.30 -20.24
N VAL A 343 -18.47 -24.47 -19.42
CA VAL A 343 -17.86 -23.60 -18.43
C VAL A 343 -18.54 -23.78 -17.08
N ASP A 344 -17.79 -23.59 -16.01
CA ASP A 344 -18.32 -23.51 -14.67
C ASP A 344 -18.82 -22.08 -14.39
N LEU A 345 -19.97 -21.98 -13.72
CA LEU A 345 -20.55 -20.71 -13.30
C LEU A 345 -20.07 -20.39 -11.90
N ILE A 346 -19.33 -19.29 -11.75
CA ILE A 346 -18.72 -18.89 -10.49
C ILE A 346 -19.36 -17.60 -9.99
N LEU A 347 -19.92 -17.62 -8.79
CA LEU A 347 -20.50 -16.46 -8.11
C LEU A 347 -19.82 -16.31 -6.75
N ASN A 348 -19.25 -15.13 -6.48
CA ASN A 348 -18.50 -14.84 -5.23
C ASN A 348 -17.41 -15.90 -4.93
N GLY A 349 -16.76 -16.43 -5.97
CA GLY A 349 -15.70 -17.44 -5.87
C GLY A 349 -16.17 -18.89 -5.73
N ALA A 350 -17.47 -19.12 -5.50
CA ALA A 350 -18.07 -20.45 -5.39
C ALA A 350 -18.64 -20.90 -6.75
N LYS A 351 -18.45 -22.17 -7.09
CA LYS A 351 -19.14 -22.80 -8.22
C LYS A 351 -20.62 -22.96 -7.87
N VAL A 352 -21.48 -22.34 -8.67
CA VAL A 352 -22.93 -22.31 -8.49
C VAL A 352 -23.69 -22.93 -9.66
N GLY A 353 -22.98 -23.53 -10.62
CA GLY A 353 -23.61 -24.16 -11.76
C GLY A 353 -22.64 -24.49 -12.88
N ARG A 354 -23.20 -24.91 -14.01
CA ARG A 354 -22.48 -25.19 -15.25
C ARG A 354 -23.28 -24.65 -16.44
N GLY A 355 -22.58 -24.19 -17.46
CA GLY A 355 -23.18 -23.69 -18.69
C GLY A 355 -22.36 -24.01 -19.93
N GLU A 356 -22.90 -23.65 -21.08
CA GLU A 356 -22.18 -23.58 -22.35
C GLU A 356 -22.30 -22.18 -22.93
N ILE A 357 -21.22 -21.70 -23.55
CA ILE A 357 -21.23 -20.41 -24.24
C ILE A 357 -21.83 -20.61 -25.61
N VAL A 358 -22.83 -19.79 -25.94
CA VAL A 358 -23.59 -19.86 -27.18
C VAL A 358 -23.78 -18.47 -27.77
N SER A 359 -23.78 -18.42 -29.10
CA SER A 359 -24.12 -17.22 -29.88
C SER A 359 -25.61 -17.24 -30.21
N LEU A 360 -26.29 -16.11 -30.02
CA LEU A 360 -27.68 -15.91 -30.41
C LEU A 360 -27.82 -14.63 -31.24
N GLY A 361 -27.55 -14.74 -32.53
CA GLY A 361 -27.46 -13.58 -33.41
C GLY A 361 -26.14 -12.85 -33.16
N ASP A 362 -26.21 -11.57 -32.76
CA ASP A 362 -25.01 -10.74 -32.53
C ASP A 362 -24.59 -10.71 -31.05
N VAL A 363 -25.20 -11.52 -30.19
CA VAL A 363 -24.92 -11.55 -28.75
C VAL A 363 -24.38 -12.90 -28.30
N LEU A 364 -23.42 -12.84 -27.37
CA LEU A 364 -22.87 -14.01 -26.69
C LEU A 364 -23.52 -14.14 -25.31
N GLY A 365 -23.85 -15.36 -24.94
CA GLY A 365 -24.39 -15.66 -23.62
C GLY A 365 -24.10 -17.08 -23.18
N ILE A 366 -24.48 -17.37 -21.93
CA ILE A 366 -24.34 -18.69 -21.34
C ILE A 366 -25.71 -19.36 -21.33
N ARG A 367 -25.84 -20.51 -21.99
CA ARG A 367 -26.95 -21.41 -21.76
C ARG A 367 -26.65 -22.26 -20.53
N VAL A 368 -27.48 -22.13 -19.51
CA VAL A 368 -27.33 -22.83 -18.24
C VAL A 368 -27.70 -24.30 -18.40
N LEU A 369 -26.80 -25.19 -17.96
CA LEU A 369 -26.97 -26.64 -17.98
C LEU A 369 -27.27 -27.20 -16.59
N GLU A 370 -26.78 -26.56 -15.52
CA GLU A 370 -26.96 -26.96 -14.13
C GLU A 370 -26.82 -25.75 -13.21
N VAL A 371 -27.59 -25.69 -12.12
CA VAL A 371 -27.57 -24.65 -11.07
C VAL A 371 -27.73 -25.28 -9.70
#